data_AF-A0A392TYH0-F1
#
_entry.id   AF-A0A392TYH0-F1
#
_cell.length_a   1.000
_cell.length_b   1.000
_cell.length_c   1.000
_cell.angle_alpha   90.00
_cell.angle_beta   90.00
_cell.angle_gamma   90.00
#
_symmetry.space_group_name_H-M   'P 1'
#
loop_
_entity.id
_entity.type
_entity.pdbx_description
1 polymer ?
#
loop_
_entity_poly.entity_id
_entity_poly.type
_entity_poly.pdbx_seq_one_letter_code
_entity_poly.pdbx_strand_id
1 'polypeptide(L)' 'MRGTSSGELQFDPEIEKTARANRKAVRQAKQEARLATFEQPSQEEEEEHIEMAEANPPPPPPPRRTLG' A
#
# COMPACT_ATOMS: atom_id res chain seq x y z
N MET A 1 -25.01 -19.33 20.09
CA MET A 1 -24.62 -20.03 18.84
C MET A 1 -24.48 -18.99 17.73
N ARG A 2 -23.27 -18.74 17.24
CA ARG A 2 -23.04 -17.89 16.06
C ARG A 2 -23.22 -18.82 14.85
N GLY A 3 -24.39 -18.78 14.21
CA GLY A 3 -24.69 -19.62 13.05
C GLY A 3 -23.84 -19.17 11.87
N THR A 4 -22.77 -19.92 11.56
CA THR A 4 -22.05 -19.77 10.30
C THR A 4 -22.65 -20.76 9.30
N SER A 5 -23.85 -20.46 8.80
CA SER A 5 -24.31 -21.08 7.56
C SER A 5 -23.54 -20.42 6.42
N SER A 6 -22.32 -20.89 6.17
CA SER A 6 -21.54 -20.53 4.98
C SER A 6 -22.16 -21.24 3.77
N GLY A 7 -23.29 -20.72 3.30
CA GLY A 7 -23.82 -21.10 2.00
C GLY A 7 -22.89 -20.58 0.90
N GLU A 8 -22.71 -21.38 -0.16
CA GLU A 8 -21.99 -20.98 -1.37
C GLU A 8 -22.67 -19.73 -1.96
N LEU A 9 -21.98 -18.58 -1.92
CA LEU A 9 -22.47 -17.36 -2.54
C LEU A 9 -22.25 -17.45 -4.04
N GLN A 10 -23.35 -17.43 -4.81
CA GLN A 10 -23.28 -17.45 -6.26
C GLN A 10 -22.74 -16.12 -6.79
N PHE A 11 -22.00 -16.20 -7.89
CA PHE A 11 -21.49 -15.01 -8.57
C PHE A 11 -22.65 -14.21 -9.18
N ASP A 12 -22.69 -12.90 -8.87
CA ASP A 12 -23.63 -11.95 -9.45
C ASP A 12 -22.85 -10.94 -10.33
N PRO A 13 -23.04 -10.96 -11.67
CA PRO A 13 -22.33 -10.09 -12.59
C PRO A 13 -22.65 -8.59 -12.38
N GLU A 14 -23.84 -8.24 -11.91
CA GLU A 14 -24.22 -6.84 -11.68
C GLU A 14 -23.57 -6.28 -10.41
N ILE A 15 -23.38 -7.14 -9.38
CA ILE A 15 -22.60 -6.78 -8.19
C ILE A 15 -21.13 -6.55 -8.57
N GLU A 16 -20.52 -7.44 -9.36
CA GLU A 16 -19.12 -7.30 -9.78
C GLU A 16 -18.89 -6.03 -10.61
N LYS A 17 -19.82 -5.71 -11.52
CA LYS A 17 -19.78 -4.48 -12.33
C LYS A 17 -19.80 -3.24 -11.45
N THR A 18 -20.68 -3.22 -10.45
CA THR A 18 -20.80 -2.10 -9.50
C THR A 18 -19.57 -1.99 -8.59
N ALA A 19 -19.06 -3.11 -8.08
CA ALA A 19 -17.84 -3.15 -7.28
C ALA A 19 -16.63 -2.60 -8.06
N ARG A 20 -16.51 -2.94 -9.35
CA ARG A 20 -15.47 -2.39 -10.24
C ARG A 20 -15.61 -0.89 -10.42
N ALA A 21 -16.82 -0.38 -10.62
CA ALA A 21 -17.08 1.05 -10.73
C ALA A 21 -16.69 1.80 -9.45
N ASN A 22 -17.12 1.30 -8.29
CA ASN A 22 -16.80 1.87 -6.98
C ASN A 22 -15.29 1.88 -6.72
N ARG A 23 -14.59 0.79 -7.05
CA ARG A 23 -13.13 0.73 -6.91
C ARG A 23 -12.41 1.75 -7.80
N LYS A 24 -12.96 2.06 -8.98
CA LYS A 24 -12.44 3.12 -9.85
C LYS A 24 -12.69 4.51 -9.27
N ALA A 25 -13.92 4.78 -8.84
CA ALA A 25 -14.29 6.05 -8.22
C ALA A 25 -13.43 6.36 -6.97
N VAL A 26 -13.22 5.38 -6.09
CA VAL A 26 -12.37 5.55 -4.90
C VAL A 26 -10.92 5.85 -5.28
N ARG A 27 -10.39 5.20 -6.32
CA ARG A 27 -9.02 5.49 -6.78
C ARG A 27 -8.90 6.92 -7.31
N GLN A 28 -9.88 7.36 -8.08
CA GLN A 28 -9.92 8.73 -8.61
C GLN A 28 -10.04 9.74 -7.49
N ALA A 29 -10.99 9.57 -6.56
CA ALA A 29 -11.15 10.43 -5.39
C ALA A 29 -9.86 10.51 -4.55
N LYS A 30 -9.13 9.41 -4.38
CA LYS A 30 -7.83 9.41 -3.68
C LYS A 30 -6.76 10.17 -4.45
N GLN A 31 -6.75 10.10 -5.78
CA GLN A 31 -5.82 10.87 -6.61
C GLN A 31 -6.17 12.36 -6.59
N GLU A 32 -7.45 12.71 -6.71
CA GLU A 32 -7.94 14.08 -6.60
C GLU A 32 -7.65 14.67 -5.23
N ALA A 33 -7.88 13.93 -4.14
CA ALA A 33 -7.52 14.36 -2.80
C ALA A 33 -6.02 14.63 -2.68
N ARG A 34 -5.16 13.76 -3.23
CA ARG A 34 -3.70 13.97 -3.25
C ARG A 34 -3.28 15.20 -4.06
N LEU A 35 -3.97 15.48 -5.16
CA LEU A 35 -3.72 16.67 -5.98
C LEU A 35 -4.21 17.94 -5.25
N ALA A 36 -5.38 17.88 -4.61
CA ALA A 36 -5.92 18.99 -3.83
C ALA A 36 -5.02 19.31 -2.61
N THR A 37 -4.49 18.29 -1.93
CA THR A 37 -3.50 18.50 -0.85
C THR A 37 -2.17 19.04 -1.37
N PHE A 38 -1.85 18.84 -2.64
CA PHE A 38 -0.66 19.42 -3.28
C PHE A 38 -0.88 20.87 -3.74
N GLU A 39 -2.15 21.25 -4.02
CA GLU A 39 -2.54 22.63 -4.37
C GLU A 39 -2.80 23.51 -3.13
N GLN A 40 -3.09 22.91 -1.97
CA GLN A 40 -2.99 23.60 -0.68
C GLN A 40 -1.52 23.60 -0.22
N PRO A 41 -0.94 24.74 0.20
CA PRO A 41 0.35 24.70 0.87
C PRO A 41 0.19 23.87 2.13
N SER A 42 0.87 22.74 2.10
CA SER A 42 1.11 21.80 3.18
C SER A 42 1.42 22.52 4.49
N GLN A 43 0.43 22.59 5.38
CA GLN A 43 0.70 22.73 6.82
C GLN A 43 0.96 21.37 7.48
N GLU A 44 1.09 20.30 6.69
CA GLU A 44 1.47 18.94 7.12
C GLU A 44 2.84 18.51 6.54
N GLU A 45 3.72 19.46 6.20
CA GLU A 45 5.11 19.20 5.75
C GLU A 45 6.18 19.42 6.84
N GLU A 46 5.81 19.40 8.12
CA GLU A 46 6.78 19.48 9.23
C GLU A 46 7.06 18.16 9.95
N GLU A 47 6.57 17.02 9.45
CA GLU A 47 6.95 15.72 10.01
C GLU A 47 7.59 14.84 8.92
N GLU A 48 8.92 14.97 8.90
CA GLU A 48 9.84 13.87 8.62
C GLU A 48 9.94 13.44 7.14
N HIS A 49 10.56 14.33 6.35
CA HIS A 49 11.57 13.92 5.38
C HIS A 49 12.73 13.19 6.10
N ILE A 50 12.48 12.00 6.67
CA ILE A 50 13.55 11.07 6.97
C ILE A 50 13.85 10.37 5.65
N GLU A 51 14.86 10.89 4.97
CA GLU A 51 15.58 10.19 3.93
C GLU A 51 16.10 8.88 4.55
N MET A 52 15.30 7.81 4.47
CA MET A 52 15.73 6.44 4.79
C MET A 52 16.65 5.94 3.68
N ALA A 53 17.72 6.69 3.41
CA ALA A 53 18.95 6.14 2.86
C ALA A 53 19.54 5.28 3.98
N GLU A 54 18.94 4.10 4.16
CA GLU A 54 19.58 3.02 4.88
C GLU A 54 20.91 2.76 4.17
N ALA A 55 21.96 3.36 4.74
CA ALA A 55 23.32 3.06 4.40
C ALA A 55 23.53 1.61 4.82
N ASN A 56 23.08 0.67 3.98
CA ASN A 56 23.33 -0.74 4.12
C ASN A 56 24.85 -0.89 4.04
N PRO A 57 25.57 -1.06 5.17
CA PRO A 57 27.00 -1.21 5.12
C PRO A 57 27.30 -2.46 4.28
N PRO A 58 28.37 -2.46 3.48
CA PRO A 58 28.71 -3.65 2.69
C PRO A 58 28.80 -4.87 3.64
N PRO A 59 28.31 -6.05 3.22
CA PRO A 59 28.34 -7.23 4.06
C PRO A 59 29.78 -7.55 4.49
N PRO A 60 29.99 -8.08 5.70
CA PRO A 60 31.33 -8.39 6.18
C PRO A 60 32.04 -9.36 5.23
N PRO A 61 33.38 -9.24 5.08
CA PRO A 61 34.13 -10.11 4.19
C PRO A 61 34.03 -11.58 4.62
N PRO A 62 34.00 -12.52 3.67
CA PRO A 62 33.89 -13.94 3.98
C PRO A 62 35.09 -14.45 4.79
N PRO A 63 34.92 -15.49 5.63
CA PRO A 63 36.02 -16.05 6.42
C PRO A 63 37.15 -16.54 5.52
N ARG A 64 38.38 -16.14 5.82
CA ARG A 64 39.55 -16.63 5.10
C ARG A 64 39.75 -18.10 5.43
N ARG A 65 39.67 -18.98 4.42
CA ARG A 65 40.09 -20.37 4.57
C ARG A 65 41.62 -20.38 4.66
N THR A 66 42.16 -20.68 5.84
CA THR A 66 43.55 -21.10 5.95
C THR A 66 43.67 -22.50 5.40
N LEU A 67 44.44 -22.67 4.32
CA LEU A 67 44.82 -23.98 3.80
C LEU A 67 45.76 -24.60 4.83
N GLY A 68 45.25 -25.59 5.57
CA GLY A 68 46.07 -26.54 6.32
C GLY A 68 46.63 -27.59 5.39
#